data_AF-A0A059XZ82-F1
#
_entry.id   AF-A0A059XZ82-F1
#
_cell.length_a   1.000
_cell.length_b   1.000
_cell.length_c   1.000
_cell.angle_alpha   90.00
_cell.angle_beta   90.00
_cell.angle_gamma   90.00
#
_symmetry.space_group_name_H-M   'P 1'
#
loop_
_entity.id
_entity.type
_entity.pdbx_description
1 polymer ?
#
loop_
_entity_poly.entity_id
_entity_poly.type
_entity_poly.pdbx_seq_one_letter_code
_entity_poly.pdbx_strand_id
1 'polypeptide(L)'
;MNKKYSYKDVSNWFLSKESMTPKKLQKLTYYAEAWANALLGEGILSDTAFQAWVHGPVSPELWHDYKEYGWNEIEQLKPNDEKFNKNILELLDAVWTTYGSKSGYELEAISHSEEPWLKARNGLSEFEISTKVIDPADMKNFYKSIYSGD
;
A
#
# COMPACT_ATOMS: atom_id res chain seq x y z
N MET A 1 3.87 -4.18 -21.22
CA MET A 1 4.03 -3.08 -20.26
C MET A 1 2.68 -2.83 -19.64
N ASN A 2 2.54 -3.10 -18.34
CA ASN A 2 1.29 -2.79 -17.66
C ASN A 2 1.18 -1.27 -17.50
N LYS A 3 -0.02 -0.73 -17.71
CA LYS A 3 -0.31 0.69 -17.50
C LYS A 3 0.09 1.05 -16.05
N LYS A 4 0.83 2.14 -15.88
CA LYS A 4 1.13 2.70 -14.56
C LYS A 4 0.05 3.74 -14.21
N TYR A 5 -0.17 3.92 -12.90
CA TYR A 5 -1.22 4.75 -12.33
C TYR A 5 -0.62 5.74 -11.33
N SER A 6 -1.34 6.83 -11.06
CA SER A 6 -0.99 7.71 -9.95
C SER A 6 -1.35 7.04 -8.62
N TYR A 7 -0.63 7.36 -7.54
CA TYR A 7 -1.07 7.00 -6.18
C TYR A 7 -2.49 7.48 -5.89
N LYS A 8 -2.89 8.62 -6.47
CA LYS A 8 -4.26 9.15 -6.37
C LYS A 8 -5.29 8.28 -7.06
N ASP A 9 -4.96 7.68 -8.20
CA ASP A 9 -5.90 6.79 -8.89
C ASP A 9 -6.22 5.61 -7.98
N VAL A 10 -5.19 4.95 -7.46
CA VAL A 10 -5.29 3.76 -6.61
C VAL A 10 -5.91 4.09 -5.24
N SER A 11 -5.47 5.16 -4.58
CA SER A 11 -6.02 5.56 -3.29
C SER A 11 -7.50 5.96 -3.42
N ASN A 12 -7.88 6.67 -4.49
CA ASN A 12 -9.28 7.04 -4.71
C ASN A 12 -10.15 5.82 -4.98
N TRP A 13 -9.61 4.77 -5.61
CA TRP A 13 -10.34 3.52 -5.78
C TRP A 13 -10.68 2.89 -4.42
N PHE A 14 -9.73 2.85 -3.47
CA PHE A 14 -10.01 2.38 -2.11
C PHE A 14 -10.99 3.29 -1.37
N LEU A 15 -10.84 4.62 -1.48
CA LEU A 15 -11.79 5.59 -0.92
C LEU A 15 -13.19 5.49 -1.57
N SER A 16 -13.33 4.88 -2.74
CA SER A 16 -14.65 4.65 -3.32
C SER A 16 -15.42 3.51 -2.63
N LYS A 17 -14.72 2.61 -1.94
CA LYS A 17 -15.34 1.49 -1.22
C LYS A 17 -15.97 1.94 0.09
N GLU A 18 -15.28 2.77 0.85
CA GLU A 18 -15.76 3.37 2.11
C GLU A 18 -14.88 4.56 2.55
N SER A 19 -15.38 5.35 3.51
CA SER A 19 -14.55 6.31 4.24
C SER A 19 -13.52 5.57 5.11
N MET A 20 -12.34 6.15 5.27
CA MET A 20 -11.27 5.51 6.06
C MET A 20 -10.23 6.50 6.56
N THR A 21 -9.50 6.11 7.60
CA THR A 21 -8.38 6.91 8.12
C THR A 21 -7.21 6.97 7.12
N PRO A 22 -6.39 8.04 7.14
CA PRO A 22 -5.18 8.13 6.32
C PRO A 22 -4.23 6.94 6.49
N LYS A 23 -4.13 6.39 7.72
CA LYS A 23 -3.29 5.22 8.01
C LYS A 23 -3.77 3.98 7.25
N LYS A 24 -5.09 3.72 7.23
CA LYS A 24 -5.67 2.60 6.48
C LYS A 24 -5.46 2.78 4.98
N LEU A 25 -5.72 3.97 4.46
CA LEU A 25 -5.53 4.29 3.03
C LEU A 25 -4.08 4.08 2.57
N GLN A 26 -3.11 4.52 3.38
CA GLN A 26 -1.68 4.31 3.14
C GLN A 26 -1.34 2.82 3.00
N LYS A 27 -1.84 2.01 3.94
CA LYS A 27 -1.55 0.58 3.97
C LYS A 27 -2.23 -0.17 2.82
N LEU A 28 -3.48 0.14 2.49
CA LEU A 28 -4.16 -0.47 1.34
C LEU A 28 -3.45 -0.14 0.02
N THR A 29 -3.03 1.12 -0.16
CA THR A 29 -2.26 1.53 -1.35
C THR A 29 -0.90 0.83 -1.43
N TYR A 30 -0.23 0.63 -0.29
CA TYR A 30 0.99 -0.17 -0.21
C TYR A 30 0.76 -1.62 -0.64
N TYR A 31 -0.27 -2.28 -0.11
CA TYR A 31 -0.55 -3.67 -0.47
C TYR A 31 -0.89 -3.83 -1.96
N ALA A 32 -1.58 -2.86 -2.58
CA ALA A 32 -1.79 -2.86 -4.02
C ALA A 32 -0.47 -2.85 -4.81
N GLU A 33 0.47 -1.98 -4.43
CA GLU A 33 1.79 -1.91 -5.07
C GLU A 33 2.62 -3.18 -4.83
N ALA A 34 2.59 -3.71 -3.61
CA ALA A 34 3.40 -4.87 -3.24
C ALA A 34 2.90 -6.17 -3.91
N TRP A 35 1.58 -6.39 -3.92
CA TRP A 35 0.98 -7.52 -4.64
C TRP A 35 1.10 -7.39 -6.15
N ALA A 36 1.08 -6.17 -6.72
CA ALA A 36 1.41 -5.96 -8.12
C ALA A 36 2.83 -6.43 -8.46
N ASN A 37 3.83 -6.03 -7.66
CA ASN A 37 5.21 -6.48 -7.85
C ASN A 37 5.34 -8.01 -7.85
N ALA A 38 4.61 -8.70 -6.97
CA ALA A 38 4.61 -10.16 -6.88
C ALA A 38 3.87 -10.85 -8.04
N LEU A 39 2.63 -10.44 -8.33
CA LEU A 39 1.73 -11.16 -9.25
C LEU A 39 1.88 -10.72 -10.71
N LEU A 40 2.18 -9.44 -10.93
CA LEU A 40 2.32 -8.85 -12.27
C LEU A 40 3.79 -8.67 -12.67
N GLY A 41 4.71 -8.91 -11.73
CA GLY A 41 6.15 -8.84 -11.93
C GLY A 41 6.75 -7.44 -11.85
N GLU A 42 5.92 -6.40 -11.80
CA GLU A 42 6.25 -4.99 -11.65
C GLU A 42 5.16 -4.24 -10.86
N GLY A 43 5.54 -3.17 -10.18
CA GLY A 43 4.62 -2.25 -9.50
C GLY A 43 3.63 -1.55 -10.44
N ILE A 44 2.59 -0.94 -9.88
CA ILE A 44 1.54 -0.24 -10.63
C ILE A 44 1.61 1.28 -10.50
N LEU A 45 2.32 1.80 -9.50
CA LEU A 45 2.44 3.25 -9.25
C LEU A 45 3.55 3.89 -10.10
N SER A 46 3.33 5.14 -10.52
CA SER A 46 4.27 5.92 -11.36
C SER A 46 4.89 7.14 -10.68
N ASP A 47 4.27 7.62 -9.62
CA ASP A 47 4.53 8.93 -9.02
C ASP A 47 4.76 8.86 -7.50
N THR A 48 5.00 7.67 -6.95
CA THR A 48 5.43 7.47 -5.57
C THR A 48 6.20 6.17 -5.40
N ALA A 49 6.94 6.08 -4.31
CA ALA A 49 7.53 4.84 -3.80
C ALA A 49 7.30 4.77 -2.28
N PHE A 50 7.16 3.55 -1.75
CA PHE A 50 6.94 3.37 -0.32
C PHE A 50 8.24 3.40 0.47
N GLN A 51 8.23 4.14 1.58
CA GLN A 51 9.33 4.24 2.54
C GLN A 51 8.98 3.51 3.82
N ALA A 52 9.99 2.94 4.48
CA ALA A 52 9.82 2.15 5.70
C ALA A 52 9.79 3.01 6.98
N TRP A 53 8.77 3.85 7.10
CA TRP A 53 8.58 4.73 8.26
C TRP A 53 8.31 3.92 9.54
N VAL A 54 8.36 4.61 10.69
CA VAL A 54 8.14 4.02 12.03
C VAL A 54 6.81 3.26 12.09
N HIS A 55 5.74 3.85 11.56
CA HIS A 55 4.38 3.27 11.57
C HIS A 55 4.06 2.47 10.30
N GLY A 56 5.05 1.76 9.76
CA GLY A 56 4.90 0.89 8.59
C GLY A 56 5.24 1.60 7.27
N PRO A 57 4.98 0.94 6.13
CA PRO A 57 5.22 1.50 4.80
C PRO A 57 4.35 2.74 4.54
N VAL A 58 4.94 3.79 3.99
CA VAL A 58 4.28 5.08 3.71
C VAL A 58 4.71 5.61 2.35
N SER A 59 3.74 6.01 1.52
CA SER A 59 3.96 6.90 0.39
C SER A 59 4.04 8.35 0.92
N PRO A 60 5.16 9.07 0.75
CA PRO A 60 5.30 10.44 1.22
C PRO A 60 4.27 11.40 0.62
N GLU A 61 3.97 11.26 -0.67
CA GLU A 61 3.02 12.09 -1.40
C GLU A 61 1.59 11.87 -0.88
N LEU A 62 1.18 10.61 -0.73
CA LEU A 62 -0.12 10.28 -0.14
C LEU A 62 -0.21 10.74 1.32
N TRP A 63 0.90 10.73 2.07
CA TRP A 63 0.91 11.20 3.45
C TRP A 63 0.73 12.72 3.48
N HIS A 64 1.45 13.43 2.61
CA HIS A 64 1.36 14.88 2.53
C HIS A 64 -0.07 15.36 2.22
N ASP A 65 -0.76 14.68 1.30
CA ASP A 65 -2.12 15.04 0.90
C ASP A 65 -3.17 14.84 2.01
N TYR A 66 -2.97 13.88 2.91
CA TYR A 66 -3.99 13.48 3.90
C TYR A 66 -3.58 13.63 5.37
N LYS A 67 -2.36 14.09 5.68
CA LYS A 67 -1.87 14.21 7.08
C LYS A 67 -2.76 15.07 7.98
N GLU A 68 -3.40 16.10 7.43
CA GLU A 68 -4.25 17.05 8.19
C GLU A 68 -5.53 16.40 8.73
N TYR A 69 -5.96 15.27 8.16
CA TYR A 69 -7.06 14.48 8.72
C TYR A 69 -6.68 13.85 10.08
N GLY A 70 -5.40 13.59 10.31
CA GLY A 70 -4.90 12.94 11.53
C GLY A 70 -5.56 11.57 11.74
N TRP A 71 -6.41 11.49 12.76
CA TRP A 71 -7.16 10.29 13.13
C TRP A 71 -8.58 10.23 12.55
N ASN A 72 -9.03 11.32 11.90
CA ASN A 72 -10.36 11.40 11.31
C ASN A 72 -10.41 10.64 9.98
N GLU A 73 -11.62 10.29 9.57
CA GLU A 73 -11.84 9.63 8.29
C GLU A 73 -11.77 10.63 7.13
N ILE A 74 -11.16 10.16 6.04
CA ILE A 74 -11.27 10.76 4.72
C ILE A 74 -12.62 10.32 4.14
N GLU A 75 -13.35 11.27 3.57
CA GLU A 75 -14.68 11.02 2.99
C GLU A 75 -14.62 9.99 1.87
N GLN A 76 -15.69 9.18 1.77
CA GLN A 76 -15.87 8.25 0.67
C GLN A 76 -15.99 9.01 -0.66
N LEU A 77 -15.28 8.53 -1.68
CA LEU A 77 -15.30 9.11 -3.01
C LEU A 77 -16.25 8.36 -3.95
N LYS A 78 -16.50 8.93 -5.12
CA LYS A 78 -17.22 8.21 -6.19
C LYS A 78 -16.32 7.12 -6.80
N PRO A 79 -16.89 6.01 -7.28
CA PRO A 79 -16.17 5.00 -8.04
C PRO A 79 -15.40 5.59 -9.23
N ASN A 80 -14.23 5.02 -9.52
CA ASN A 80 -13.32 5.44 -10.60
C ASN A 80 -12.75 4.23 -11.37
N ASP A 81 -13.48 3.11 -11.36
CA ASP A 81 -13.08 1.82 -11.94
C ASP A 81 -12.72 1.92 -13.42
N GLU A 82 -13.31 2.85 -14.16
CA GLU A 82 -13.08 3.08 -15.60
C GLU A 82 -11.64 3.46 -15.94
N LYS A 83 -10.85 3.90 -14.95
CA LYS A 83 -9.42 4.21 -15.13
C LYS A 83 -8.57 2.96 -15.31
N PHE A 84 -9.00 1.84 -14.74
CA PHE A 84 -8.23 0.62 -14.59
C PHE A 84 -8.59 -0.42 -15.64
N ASN A 85 -7.61 -1.24 -16.02
CA ASN A 85 -7.90 -2.42 -16.82
C ASN A 85 -8.36 -3.57 -15.90
N LYS A 86 -8.92 -4.62 -16.50
CA LYS A 86 -9.49 -5.77 -15.78
C LYS A 86 -8.51 -6.40 -14.77
N ASN A 87 -7.26 -6.64 -15.16
CA ASN A 87 -6.27 -7.29 -14.29
C ASN A 87 -5.95 -6.43 -13.05
N ILE A 88 -5.96 -5.11 -13.21
CA ILE A 88 -5.72 -4.19 -12.10
C ILE A 88 -6.94 -4.10 -11.19
N LEU A 89 -8.15 -4.09 -11.74
CA LEU A 89 -9.37 -4.17 -10.92
C LEU A 89 -9.40 -5.46 -10.09
N GLU A 90 -9.08 -6.60 -10.69
CA GLU A 90 -9.00 -7.89 -9.98
C GLU A 90 -7.96 -7.86 -8.85
N LEU A 91 -6.81 -7.23 -9.07
CA LEU A 91 -5.80 -7.03 -8.03
C LEU A 91 -6.31 -6.15 -6.89
N LEU A 92 -6.92 -5.00 -7.21
CA LEU A 92 -7.44 -4.07 -6.21
C LEU A 92 -8.59 -4.69 -5.40
N ASP A 93 -9.48 -5.43 -6.05
CA ASP A 93 -10.56 -6.18 -5.37
C ASP A 93 -10.00 -7.30 -4.48
N ALA A 94 -8.94 -8.00 -4.90
CA ALA A 94 -8.29 -9.01 -4.05
C ALA A 94 -7.65 -8.39 -2.80
N VAL A 95 -6.97 -7.24 -2.96
CA VAL A 95 -6.43 -6.47 -1.83
C VAL A 95 -7.55 -6.00 -0.91
N TRP A 96 -8.63 -5.44 -1.47
CA TRP A 96 -9.79 -5.02 -0.70
C TRP A 96 -10.43 -6.17 0.08
N THR A 97 -10.61 -7.32 -0.56
CA THR A 97 -11.19 -8.51 0.08
C THR A 97 -10.33 -9.02 1.23
N THR A 98 -9.01 -8.93 1.10
CA THR A 98 -8.05 -9.46 2.08
C THR A 98 -7.83 -8.51 3.27
N TYR A 99 -7.74 -7.21 2.99
CA TYR A 99 -7.27 -6.21 3.95
C TYR A 99 -8.31 -5.13 4.26
N GLY A 100 -9.35 -4.98 3.45
CA GLY A 100 -10.32 -3.88 3.53
C GLY A 100 -11.13 -3.84 4.82
N SER A 101 -11.37 -4.97 5.47
CA SER A 101 -12.06 -5.02 6.77
C SER A 101 -11.17 -4.63 7.96
N LYS A 102 -9.84 -4.51 7.77
CA LYS A 102 -8.88 -4.24 8.83
C LYS A 102 -8.74 -2.74 9.08
N SER A 103 -8.53 -2.38 10.34
CA SER A 103 -8.16 -1.02 10.75
C SER A 103 -6.74 -0.67 10.31
N GLY A 104 -6.41 0.63 10.30
CA GLY A 104 -5.04 1.08 10.04
C GLY A 104 -4.01 0.51 11.03
N TYR A 105 -4.40 0.25 12.28
CA TYR A 105 -3.52 -0.34 13.30
C TYR A 105 -3.27 -1.82 13.06
N GLU A 106 -4.30 -2.58 12.68
CA GLU A 106 -4.13 -3.99 12.31
C GLU A 106 -3.23 -4.13 11.08
N LEU A 107 -3.41 -3.25 10.08
CA LEU A 107 -2.56 -3.23 8.89
C LEU A 107 -1.12 -2.81 9.19
N GLU A 108 -0.91 -1.89 10.14
CA GLU A 108 0.42 -1.55 10.66
C GLU A 108 1.09 -2.77 11.32
N ALA A 109 0.38 -3.45 12.23
CA ALA A 109 0.88 -4.64 12.91
C ALA A 109 1.25 -5.76 11.93
N ILE A 110 0.45 -5.95 10.86
CA ILE A 110 0.80 -6.88 9.78
C ILE A 110 2.08 -6.41 9.10
N SER A 111 2.14 -5.17 8.63
CA SER A 111 3.33 -4.68 7.89
C SER A 111 4.63 -4.70 8.71
N HIS A 112 4.54 -4.65 10.04
CA HIS A 112 5.68 -4.74 10.94
C HIS A 112 6.26 -6.16 11.07
N SER A 113 5.49 -7.20 10.72
CA SER A 113 5.97 -8.58 10.68
C SER A 113 6.44 -9.01 9.28
N GLU A 114 6.31 -8.16 8.27
CA GLU A 114 6.59 -8.48 6.88
C GLU A 114 8.03 -8.11 6.47
N GLU A 115 8.68 -9.02 5.75
CA GLU A 115 10.09 -8.91 5.37
C GLU A 115 10.47 -7.60 4.62
N PRO A 116 9.66 -7.07 3.68
CA PRO A 116 10.06 -5.87 2.93
C PRO A 116 10.27 -4.64 3.82
N TRP A 117 9.38 -4.44 4.80
CA TRP A 117 9.52 -3.33 5.75
C TRP A 117 10.66 -3.56 6.74
N LEU A 118 10.80 -4.80 7.25
CA LEU A 118 11.88 -5.18 8.16
C LEU A 118 13.27 -5.00 7.53
N LYS A 119 13.45 -5.47 6.29
CA LYS A 119 14.70 -5.31 5.54
C LYS A 119 15.06 -3.85 5.31
N ALA A 120 14.10 -3.04 4.88
CA ALA A 120 14.32 -1.62 4.68
C ALA A 120 14.69 -0.88 5.99
N ARG A 121 14.27 -1.41 7.15
CA ARG A 121 14.63 -0.87 8.48
C ARG A 121 15.81 -1.56 9.14
N ASN A 122 16.52 -2.45 8.44
CA ASN A 122 17.69 -3.12 9.01
C ASN A 122 18.73 -2.10 9.52
N GLY A 123 19.21 -2.34 10.73
CA GLY A 123 20.15 -1.48 11.45
C GLY A 123 19.53 -0.27 12.15
N LEU A 124 18.20 -0.09 12.14
CA LEU A 124 17.51 0.99 12.83
C LEU A 124 16.86 0.48 14.13
N SER A 125 16.77 1.34 15.14
CA SER A 125 15.96 1.02 16.33
C SER A 125 14.45 1.10 16.03
N GLU A 126 13.62 0.50 16.90
CA GLU A 126 12.16 0.40 16.72
C GLU A 126 11.51 1.74 16.36
N PHE A 127 11.85 2.81 17.09
CA PHE A 127 11.27 4.15 16.94
C PHE A 127 12.13 5.10 16.10
N GLU A 128 13.21 4.63 15.49
CA GLU A 128 14.06 5.46 14.66
C GLU A 128 13.36 5.83 13.36
N ILE A 129 13.34 7.14 13.09
CA ILE A 129 12.74 7.69 11.87
C ILE A 129 13.52 7.17 10.67
N SER A 130 12.79 6.74 9.65
CA SER A 130 13.37 6.24 8.41
C SER A 130 12.58 6.74 7.22
N THR A 131 13.31 7.18 6.21
CA THR A 131 12.79 7.47 4.87
C THR A 131 13.39 6.51 3.83
N LYS A 132 14.02 5.41 4.29
CA LYS A 132 14.58 4.38 3.40
C LYS A 132 13.45 3.80 2.55
N VAL A 133 13.64 3.82 1.23
CA VAL A 133 12.72 3.23 0.26
C VAL A 133 12.71 1.71 0.44
N ILE A 134 11.53 1.11 0.40
CA ILE A 134 11.35 -0.34 0.38
C ILE A 134 11.62 -0.83 -1.05
N ASP A 135 12.53 -1.78 -1.19
CA ASP A 135 12.91 -2.31 -2.50
C ASP A 135 11.74 -3.07 -3.14
N PRO A 136 11.31 -2.72 -4.38
CA PRO A 136 10.30 -3.47 -5.10
C PRO A 136 10.63 -4.97 -5.27
N ALA A 137 11.92 -5.32 -5.32
CA ALA A 137 12.36 -6.72 -5.37
C ALA A 137 12.05 -7.46 -4.06
N ASP A 138 12.19 -6.80 -2.90
CA ASP A 138 11.81 -7.39 -1.61
C ASP A 138 10.30 -7.58 -1.53
N MET A 139 9.51 -6.60 -1.96
CA MET A 139 8.05 -6.77 -2.08
C MET A 139 7.70 -7.97 -2.95
N LYS A 140 8.27 -8.02 -4.16
CA LYS A 140 8.03 -9.09 -5.13
C LYS A 140 8.33 -10.47 -4.55
N ASN A 141 9.50 -10.64 -3.93
CA ASN A 141 9.94 -11.93 -3.42
C ASN A 141 9.08 -12.39 -2.25
N PHE A 142 8.81 -11.51 -1.29
CA PHE A 142 8.03 -11.83 -0.09
C PHE A 142 6.56 -12.16 -0.42
N TYR A 143 5.84 -11.31 -1.14
CA TYR A 143 4.43 -11.59 -1.43
C TYR A 143 4.25 -12.76 -2.41
N LYS A 144 5.26 -13.04 -3.25
CA LYS A 144 5.26 -14.25 -4.08
C LYS A 144 5.46 -15.52 -3.25
N SER A 145 6.25 -15.50 -2.18
CA SER A 145 6.38 -16.67 -1.30
C SER A 145 5.07 -16.96 -0.56
N ILE A 146 4.36 -15.92 -0.09
CA ILE A 146 3.02 -16.04 0.49
C ILE A 146 2.05 -16.69 -0.51
N TYR A 147 2.08 -16.24 -1.77
CA TYR A 147 1.20 -16.79 -2.81
C TYR A 147 1.50 -18.25 -3.13
N SER A 148 2.78 -18.65 -3.08
CA SER A 148 3.24 -20.00 -3.46
C SER A 148 3.06 -21.02 -2.33
N GLY A 149 2.80 -20.56 -1.09
CA GLY A 149 2.52 -21.41 0.06
C GLY A 149 3.77 -21.98 0.75
N ASP A 150 4.90 -21.26 0.66
CA ASP A 150 6.17 -21.64 1.32
C ASP A 150 6.19 -21.38 2.83
#